data_AF-A0A0A0JTR1-F1
#
_entry.id   AF-A0A0A0JTR1-F1
#
_cell.length_a   1.000
_cell.length_b   1.000
_cell.length_c   1.000
_cell.angle_alpha   90.00
_cell.angle_beta   90.00
_cell.angle_gamma   90.00
#
_symmetry.space_group_name_H-M   'P 1'
#
loop_
_entity.id
_entity.type
_entity.pdbx_description
1 polymer ?
#
loop_
_entity_poly.entity_id
_entity_poly.type
_entity_poly.pdbx_seq_one_letter_code
_entity_poly.pdbx_strand_id
1 'polypeptide(L)'
;MMRHLGDRVDLDGLVADAVEEGREVQVIPARSTKAEALAAFSETLNFPEWFGMNLDALADCLDTFARESEGQGEWELVWDGVAALRRDDPRTFAGIERILDDLQREHPHVHVTVIER
;
A
#
# COMPACT_ATOMS: atom_id res chain seq x y z
N MET A 1 6.49 9.03 8.15
CA MET A 1 5.12 9.58 8.20
C MET A 1 4.49 9.32 6.85
N MET A 2 3.32 8.70 6.84
CA MET A 2 2.59 8.37 5.61
C MET A 2 2.16 9.64 4.87
N ARG A 3 2.34 9.66 3.55
CA ARG A 3 2.01 10.79 2.68
C ARG A 3 0.59 10.64 2.15
N HIS A 4 -0.28 11.61 2.40
CA HIS A 4 -1.61 11.69 1.78
C HIS A 4 -1.61 12.74 0.69
N LEU A 5 -2.04 12.35 -0.51
CA LEU A 5 -2.14 13.21 -1.67
C LEU A 5 -3.58 13.29 -2.16
N GLY A 6 -3.94 14.46 -2.71
CA GLY A 6 -5.28 14.73 -3.25
C GLY A 6 -5.57 14.03 -4.58
N ASP A 7 -6.62 14.48 -5.24
CA ASP A 7 -7.14 13.93 -6.50
C ASP A 7 -6.31 14.30 -7.75
N ARG A 8 -5.49 15.34 -7.66
CA ARG A 8 -4.68 15.88 -8.76
C ARG A 8 -3.20 15.52 -8.60
N VAL A 9 -2.89 14.23 -8.66
CA VAL A 9 -1.52 13.71 -8.59
C VAL A 9 -1.09 13.19 -9.96
N ASP A 10 0.09 13.61 -10.38
CA ASP A 10 0.83 12.95 -11.45
C ASP A 10 1.48 11.69 -10.88
N LEU A 11 0.81 10.55 -11.04
CA LEU A 11 1.32 9.27 -10.54
C LEU A 11 2.61 8.86 -11.25
N ASP A 12 2.71 9.11 -12.55
CA ASP A 12 3.89 8.71 -13.33
C ASP A 12 5.12 9.50 -12.87
N GLY A 13 4.96 10.81 -12.63
CA GLY A 13 5.99 11.64 -12.03
C GLY A 13 6.37 11.17 -10.61
N LEU A 14 5.39 10.85 -9.78
CA LEU A 14 5.62 10.35 -8.42
C LEU A 14 6.40 9.03 -8.38
N VAL A 15 6.08 8.11 -9.30
CA VAL A 15 6.80 6.85 -9.46
C VAL A 15 8.21 7.10 -10.00
N ALA A 16 8.37 7.98 -10.99
CA ALA A 16 9.67 8.31 -11.55
C ALA A 16 10.61 8.90 -10.49
N ASP A 17 10.12 9.85 -9.68
CA ASP A 17 10.89 10.45 -8.58
C ASP A 17 11.34 9.38 -7.57
N ALA A 18 10.44 8.49 -7.15
CA ALA A 18 10.77 7.41 -6.20
C ALA A 18 11.81 6.44 -6.78
N VAL A 19 11.73 6.11 -8.07
CA VAL A 19 12.73 5.27 -8.76
C VAL A 19 14.06 5.98 -8.89
N GLU A 20 14.09 7.28 -9.19
CA GLU A 20 15.32 8.09 -9.23
C GLU A 20 16.00 8.17 -7.86
N GLU A 21 15.22 8.15 -6.78
CA GLU A 21 15.72 8.04 -5.41
C GLU A 21 16.19 6.62 -5.04
N GLY A 22 16.08 5.66 -5.96
CA GLY A 22 16.53 4.27 -5.78
C GLY A 22 15.54 3.39 -5.03
N ARG A 23 14.27 3.78 -4.93
CA ARG A 23 13.22 2.99 -4.28
C ARG A 23 12.65 1.96 -5.25
N GLU A 24 12.39 0.75 -4.75
CA GLU A 24 11.49 -0.18 -5.44
C GLU A 24 10.05 0.31 -5.25
N VAL A 25 9.27 0.42 -6.32
CA VAL A 25 7.92 1.02 -6.26
C VAL A 25 6.85 -0.01 -6.60
N GLN A 26 5.84 -0.12 -5.74
CA GLN A 26 4.65 -0.93 -5.97
C GLN A 26 3.40 -0.06 -5.90
N VAL A 27 2.63 -0.02 -6.99
CA VAL A 27 1.38 0.75 -7.08
C VAL A 27 0.18 -0.17 -6.96
N ILE A 28 -0.56 -0.02 -5.88
CA ILE A 28 -1.69 -0.86 -5.51
C ILE A 28 -2.98 -0.06 -5.73
N PRO A 29 -3.90 -0.51 -6.61
CA PRO A 29 -5.16 0.18 -6.80
C PRO A 29 -6.13 -0.12 -5.65
N ALA A 30 -6.79 0.90 -5.11
CA ALA A 30 -7.58 0.75 -3.88
C ALA A 30 -8.87 -0.05 -4.00
N ARG A 31 -9.47 -0.08 -5.21
CA ARG A 31 -10.79 -0.69 -5.50
C ARG A 31 -11.89 -0.17 -4.54
N SER A 32 -13.12 -0.67 -4.65
CA SER A 32 -14.27 -0.07 -3.94
C SER A 32 -14.83 -0.95 -2.82
N THR A 33 -14.40 -2.19 -2.72
CA THR A 33 -14.81 -3.13 -1.68
C THR A 33 -13.61 -3.76 -0.97
N LYS A 34 -13.82 -4.25 0.25
CA LYS A 34 -12.77 -4.98 1.00
C LYS A 34 -12.18 -6.16 0.23
N ALA A 35 -13.03 -6.97 -0.40
CA ALA A 35 -12.56 -8.15 -1.12
C ALA A 35 -11.68 -7.77 -2.31
N GLU A 36 -12.08 -6.76 -3.08
CA GLU A 36 -11.31 -6.27 -4.22
C GLU A 36 -10.03 -5.54 -3.78
N ALA A 37 -10.08 -4.78 -2.69
CA ALA A 37 -8.89 -4.13 -2.12
C ALA A 37 -7.85 -5.19 -1.73
N LEU A 38 -8.26 -6.20 -0.96
CA LEU A 38 -7.36 -7.29 -0.55
C LEU A 38 -6.83 -8.10 -1.73
N ALA A 39 -7.65 -8.33 -2.75
CA ALA A 39 -7.21 -8.95 -4.00
C ALA A 39 -6.15 -8.08 -4.71
N ALA A 40 -6.33 -6.76 -4.78
CA ALA A 40 -5.37 -5.87 -5.40
C ALA A 40 -4.01 -5.88 -4.69
N PHE A 41 -3.97 -5.91 -3.35
CA PHE A 41 -2.72 -6.11 -2.60
C PHE A 41 -2.07 -7.45 -2.94
N SER A 42 -2.84 -8.53 -2.89
CA SER A 42 -2.36 -9.89 -3.18
C SER A 42 -1.79 -10.01 -4.59
N GLU A 43 -2.50 -9.49 -5.60
CA GLU A 43 -2.10 -9.53 -7.00
C GLU A 43 -0.84 -8.69 -7.27
N THR A 44 -0.77 -7.48 -6.69
CA THR A 44 0.34 -6.55 -6.94
C THR A 44 1.63 -7.04 -6.28
N LEU A 45 1.53 -7.52 -5.03
CA LEU A 45 2.68 -7.98 -4.24
C LEU A 45 2.94 -9.48 -4.36
N ASN A 46 2.16 -10.17 -5.21
CA ASN A 46 2.26 -11.61 -5.44
C ASN A 46 2.23 -12.42 -4.13
N PHE A 47 1.24 -12.17 -3.28
CA PHE A 47 1.10 -12.86 -2.01
C PHE A 47 0.86 -14.38 -2.19
N PRO A 48 1.19 -15.20 -1.17
CA PRO A 48 1.03 -16.64 -1.25
C PRO A 48 -0.43 -17.09 -1.49
N GLU A 49 -0.62 -18.25 -2.12
CA GLU A 49 -1.96 -18.83 -2.42
C GLU A 49 -2.83 -19.04 -1.17
N TRP A 50 -2.21 -19.19 0.01
CA TRP A 50 -2.90 -19.34 1.28
C TRP A 50 -3.29 -18.00 1.95
N PHE A 51 -3.13 -16.87 1.25
CA PHE A 51 -3.52 -15.55 1.74
C PHE A 51 -4.98 -15.52 2.19
N GLY A 52 -5.19 -15.19 3.47
CA GLY A 52 -6.47 -15.40 4.16
C GLY A 52 -7.60 -14.41 3.84
N MET A 53 -7.42 -13.51 2.87
CA MET A 53 -8.42 -12.51 2.43
C MET A 53 -9.07 -11.73 3.58
N ASN A 54 -8.26 -11.34 4.58
CA ASN A 54 -8.68 -10.52 5.71
C ASN A 54 -7.58 -9.52 6.10
N LEU A 55 -7.90 -8.58 7.00
CA LEU A 55 -6.98 -7.49 7.36
C LEU A 55 -5.79 -7.97 8.19
N ASP A 56 -5.96 -9.01 9.01
CA ASP A 56 -4.85 -9.55 9.81
C ASP A 56 -3.85 -10.27 8.88
N ALA A 57 -4.36 -11.06 7.93
CA ALA A 57 -3.53 -11.67 6.89
C ALA A 57 -2.81 -10.63 6.02
N LEU A 58 -3.46 -9.49 5.73
CA LEU A 58 -2.82 -8.38 5.02
C LEU A 58 -1.63 -7.82 5.82
N ALA A 59 -1.82 -7.56 7.12
CA ALA A 59 -0.75 -7.08 7.99
C ALA A 59 0.42 -8.08 8.04
N ASP A 60 0.14 -9.36 8.22
CA ASP A 60 1.15 -10.42 8.28
C ASP A 60 1.97 -10.53 6.98
N CYS A 61 1.29 -10.47 5.82
CA CYS A 61 1.98 -10.54 4.52
C CYS A 61 2.81 -9.29 4.24
N LEU A 62 2.31 -8.09 4.58
CA LEU A 62 3.07 -6.85 4.42
C LEU A 62 4.30 -6.80 5.33
N ASP A 63 4.18 -7.21 6.60
CA ASP A 63 5.32 -7.29 7.53
C ASP A 63 6.37 -8.30 7.03
N THR A 64 5.92 -9.47 6.54
CA THR A 64 6.83 -10.47 5.95
C THR A 64 7.58 -9.89 4.75
N PHE A 65 6.87 -9.26 3.81
CA PHE A 65 7.47 -8.65 2.62
C PHE A 65 8.46 -7.54 2.99
N ALA A 66 8.09 -6.67 3.95
CA ALA A 66 8.96 -5.60 4.42
C ALA A 66 10.26 -6.14 5.03
N ARG A 67 10.19 -7.21 5.85
CA ARG A 67 11.38 -7.88 6.41
C ARG A 67 12.26 -8.51 5.31
N GLU A 68 11.66 -9.14 4.32
CA GLU A 68 12.41 -9.79 3.23
C GLU A 68 13.11 -8.76 2.32
N SER A 69 12.51 -7.58 2.16
CA SER A 69 13.11 -6.44 1.44
C SER A 69 14.18 -5.70 2.24
N GLU A 70 14.30 -5.95 3.54
CA GLU A 70 15.29 -5.28 4.39
C GLU A 70 16.72 -5.56 3.87
N GLY A 71 17.50 -4.50 3.65
CA GLY A 71 18.84 -4.59 3.07
C GLY A 71 18.90 -4.72 1.55
N GLN A 72 17.75 -4.78 0.86
CA GLN A 72 17.66 -4.73 -0.61
C GLN A 72 17.49 -3.30 -1.15
N GLY A 73 17.07 -2.36 -0.30
CA GLY A 73 16.88 -0.96 -0.64
C GLY A 73 15.71 -0.34 0.13
N GLU A 74 15.29 0.84 -0.33
CA GLU A 74 14.07 1.50 0.13
C GLU A 74 12.88 1.00 -0.68
N TRP A 75 11.71 0.88 -0.05
CA TRP A 75 10.47 0.41 -0.70
C TRP A 75 9.39 1.49 -0.65
N GLU A 76 8.80 1.84 -1.79
CA GLU A 76 7.65 2.75 -1.91
C GLU A 76 6.37 1.95 -2.24
N LEU A 77 5.41 1.98 -1.31
CA LEU A 77 4.06 1.46 -1.53
C LEU A 77 3.10 2.62 -1.79
N VAL A 78 2.57 2.68 -3.01
CA VAL A 78 1.56 3.68 -3.41
C VAL A 78 0.18 3.04 -3.42
N TRP A 79 -0.71 3.47 -2.55
CA TRP A 79 -2.11 3.05 -2.54
C TRP A 79 -2.99 4.08 -3.27
N ASP A 80 -3.38 3.75 -4.50
CA ASP A 80 -3.93 4.69 -5.47
C ASP A 80 -5.46 4.58 -5.65
N GLY A 81 -6.14 5.73 -5.56
CA GLY A 81 -7.57 5.86 -5.86
C GLY A 81 -8.50 5.49 -4.69
N VAL A 82 -8.16 5.90 -3.46
CA VAL A 82 -8.86 5.47 -2.25
C VAL A 82 -10.23 6.11 -2.03
N ALA A 83 -10.61 7.15 -2.79
CA ALA A 83 -11.85 7.90 -2.52
C ALA A 83 -13.11 7.02 -2.52
N ALA A 84 -13.21 6.08 -3.46
CA ALA A 84 -14.37 5.20 -3.54
C ALA A 84 -14.47 4.31 -2.30
N LEU A 85 -13.38 3.64 -1.91
CA LEU A 85 -13.35 2.81 -0.70
C LEU A 85 -13.59 3.64 0.56
N ARG A 86 -12.98 4.82 0.67
CA ARG A 86 -13.16 5.73 1.81
C ARG A 86 -14.61 6.16 1.99
N ARG A 87 -15.33 6.39 0.88
CA ARG A 87 -16.74 6.76 0.88
C ARG A 87 -17.66 5.57 1.16
N ASP A 88 -17.42 4.45 0.50
CA ASP A 88 -18.37 3.33 0.42
C ASP A 88 -18.13 2.30 1.56
N ASP A 89 -16.90 2.15 2.03
CA ASP A 89 -16.52 1.31 3.17
C ASP A 89 -15.40 1.98 4.03
N PRO A 90 -15.75 3.04 4.79
CA PRO A 90 -14.78 3.78 5.61
C PRO A 90 -14.10 2.93 6.69
N ARG A 91 -14.74 1.82 7.11
CA ARG A 91 -14.18 0.92 8.11
C ARG A 91 -13.02 0.11 7.52
N THR A 92 -13.20 -0.43 6.32
CA THR A 92 -12.13 -1.13 5.61
C THR A 92 -11.02 -0.17 5.26
N PHE A 93 -11.35 1.02 4.74
CA PHE A 93 -10.36 2.07 4.46
C PHE A 93 -9.48 2.37 5.68
N ALA A 94 -10.09 2.71 6.82
CA ALA A 94 -9.35 3.01 8.05
C ALA A 94 -8.55 1.81 8.58
N GLY A 95 -9.04 0.58 8.36
CA GLY A 95 -8.33 -0.63 8.72
C GLY A 95 -7.03 -0.82 7.93
N ILE A 96 -7.08 -0.63 6.61
CA ILE A 96 -5.90 -0.70 5.73
C ILE A 96 -4.96 0.47 6.01
N GLU A 97 -5.48 1.70 6.12
CA GLU A 97 -4.70 2.89 6.45
C GLU A 97 -3.89 2.71 7.74
N ARG A 98 -4.50 2.15 8.78
CA ARG A 98 -3.79 1.82 10.04
C ARG A 98 -2.68 0.79 9.83
N ILE A 99 -2.94 -0.27 9.06
CA ILE A 99 -1.94 -1.31 8.79
C ILE A 99 -0.73 -0.70 8.06
N LEU A 100 -0.96 0.18 7.09
CA LEU A 100 0.11 0.84 6.34
C LEU A 100 0.91 1.81 7.20
N ASP A 101 0.25 2.55 8.11
CA ASP A 101 0.96 3.41 9.08
C ASP A 101 1.80 2.58 10.07
N ASP A 102 1.24 1.48 10.58
CA ASP A 102 1.95 0.54 11.46
C ASP A 102 3.17 -0.07 10.73
N LEU A 103 3.01 -0.50 9.47
CA LEU A 103 4.08 -1.03 8.61
C LEU A 103 5.24 -0.02 8.46
N GLN A 104 4.95 1.22 8.08
CA GLN A 104 5.96 2.25 7.91
C GLN A 104 6.67 2.60 9.23
N ARG A 105 5.96 2.54 10.36
CA ARG A 105 6.56 2.81 11.68
C ARG A 105 7.51 1.69 12.11
N GLU A 106 7.17 0.45 11.78
CA GLU A 106 7.95 -0.74 12.15
C GLU A 106 9.13 -1.00 11.20
N HIS A 107 9.01 -0.55 9.95
CA HIS A 107 10.01 -0.73 8.89
C HIS A 107 10.41 0.62 8.28
N PRO A 108 11.45 1.31 8.80
CA PRO A 108 11.80 2.68 8.40
C PRO A 108 12.22 2.84 6.93
N HIS A 109 12.59 1.76 6.25
CA HIS A 109 12.91 1.73 4.82
C HIS A 109 11.66 1.66 3.93
N VAL A 110 10.47 1.57 4.53
CA VAL A 110 9.18 1.54 3.83
C VAL A 110 8.56 2.94 3.84
N HIS A 111 8.19 3.39 2.65
CA HIS A 111 7.52 4.66 2.40
C HIS A 111 6.12 4.38 1.88
N VAL A 112 5.12 5.01 2.48
CA VAL A 112 3.73 4.84 2.06
C VAL A 112 3.17 6.15 1.55
N THR A 113 2.54 6.07 0.37
CA THR A 113 1.77 7.16 -0.23
C THR A 113 0.34 6.72 -0.51
N VAL A 114 -0.63 7.51 -0.06
CA VAL A 114 -2.08 7.29 -0.29
C VAL A 114 -2.63 8.39 -1.18
N ILE A 115 -3.32 8.04 -2.26
CA ILE A 115 -3.86 8.99 -3.26
C ILE A 115 -5.38 8.91 -3.33
N GLU A 116 -6.07 10.05 -3.16
CA GLU A 116 -7.53 10.18 -3.00
C GLU A 116 -8.36 10.22 -4.31
N ARG A 117 -7.79 10.03 -5.50
CA ARG A 117 -8.53 10.27 -6.76
C ARG A 117 -9.66 9.29 -7.09
#